data_AF-A0A821VN90-F1
#
_entry.id   AF-A0A821VN90-F1
#
_cell.length_a   1.000
_cell.length_b   1.000
_cell.length_c   1.000
_cell.angle_alpha   90.00
_cell.angle_beta   90.00
_cell.angle_gamma   90.00
#
_symmetry.space_group_name_H-M   'P 1'
#
loop_
_entity.id
_entity.type
_entity.pdbx_description
1 polymer ?
#
loop_
_entity_poly.entity_id
_entity_poly.type
_entity_poly.pdbx_seq_one_letter_code
_entity_poly.pdbx_strand_id
1 'polypeptide(L)'
;IIEEWCLNLPRHQLFNHWTNSYKNIQKFKAKSLTAVHYNIRYFLSNQLELLQIINTYQPVIISLNELGSLTDIKVIERLIPGYKIIKAEGENRHGGAVLAINQQIRCIPITINKPNIVAAIISINNSLYTVASIYSP
;
A
#
# COMPACT_ATOMS: atom_id res chain seq x y z
N ILE A 1 -17.52 17.75 -2.74
CA ILE A 1 -17.99 18.02 -1.36
C ILE A 1 -17.27 17.07 -0.37
N ILE A 2 -15.93 17.14 -0.28
CA ILE A 2 -15.12 16.56 0.82
C ILE A 2 -13.84 17.43 0.96
N GLU A 3 -13.97 18.75 0.87
CA GLU A 3 -12.84 19.67 1.08
C GLU A 3 -12.88 20.35 2.46
N GLU A 4 -14.00 20.29 3.18
CA GLU A 4 -14.16 21.03 4.45
C GLU A 4 -13.77 20.23 5.71
N TRP A 5 -13.65 18.90 5.64
CA TRP A 5 -13.43 18.09 6.85
C TRP A 5 -11.97 18.02 7.30
N CYS A 6 -11.02 18.28 6.40
CA CYS A 6 -9.58 18.15 6.68
C CYS A 6 -8.97 19.42 7.30
N LEU A 7 -9.70 20.53 7.37
CA LEU A 7 -9.17 21.82 7.83
C LEU A 7 -9.30 22.07 9.35
N ASN A 8 -10.14 21.30 10.06
CA ASN A 8 -10.51 21.63 11.45
C ASN A 8 -9.92 20.70 12.52
N LEU A 9 -9.21 19.63 12.15
CA LEU A 9 -8.66 18.69 13.12
C LEU A 9 -7.13 18.74 13.14
N PRO A 10 -6.50 18.99 14.30
CA PRO A 10 -5.04 18.92 14.40
C PRO A 10 -4.55 17.50 14.10
N ARG A 11 -3.37 17.41 13.48
CA ARG A 11 -2.80 16.19 12.86
C ARG A 11 -2.81 14.95 13.76
N HIS A 12 -2.66 15.13 15.08
CA HIS A 12 -2.69 14.04 16.06
C HIS A 12 -4.09 13.46 16.29
N GLN A 13 -5.16 14.25 16.13
CA GLN A 13 -6.54 13.78 16.26
C GLN A 13 -6.97 13.00 15.03
N LEU A 14 -6.54 13.44 13.84
CA LEU A 14 -6.69 12.66 12.61
C LEU A 14 -6.01 11.29 12.78
N PHE A 15 -4.76 11.27 13.28
CA PHE A 15 -4.02 10.03 13.52
C PHE A 15 -4.70 9.10 14.56
N ASN A 16 -5.26 9.65 15.64
CA ASN A 16 -5.97 8.87 16.66
C ASN A 16 -7.31 8.32 16.17
N HIS A 17 -8.06 9.11 15.41
CA HIS A 17 -9.30 8.64 14.78
C HIS A 17 -8.98 7.46 13.85
N TRP A 18 -7.94 7.66 13.02
CA TRP A 18 -7.48 6.67 12.07
C TRP A 18 -7.01 5.38 12.76
N THR A 19 -6.10 5.44 13.72
CA THR A 19 -5.61 4.27 14.48
C THR A 19 -6.70 3.53 15.25
N ASN A 20 -7.74 4.22 15.75
CA ASN A 20 -8.86 3.58 16.44
C ASN A 20 -9.83 2.88 15.47
N SER A 21 -10.00 3.37 14.24
CA SER A 21 -10.79 2.68 13.20
C SER A 21 -10.19 1.33 12.78
N TYR A 22 -8.85 1.18 12.85
CA TYR A 22 -8.15 -0.07 12.51
C TYR A 22 -8.06 -1.11 13.65
N LYS A 23 -8.39 -0.75 14.90
CA LYS A 23 -8.36 -1.72 16.02
C LYS A 23 -9.47 -2.79 15.95
N ASN A 24 -10.52 -2.56 15.15
CA ASN A 24 -11.65 -3.46 14.98
C ASN A 24 -11.60 -4.29 13.68
N ILE A 25 -10.43 -4.47 13.06
CA ILE A 25 -10.30 -5.35 11.89
C ILE A 25 -10.58 -6.80 12.33
N GLN A 26 -11.82 -7.24 12.12
CA GLN A 26 -12.24 -8.63 12.23
C GLN A 26 -11.30 -9.50 11.37
N LYS A 27 -11.06 -10.74 11.82
CA LYS A 27 -10.30 -11.75 11.06
C LYS A 27 -10.81 -11.82 9.62
N PHE A 28 -10.05 -11.32 8.66
CA PHE A 28 -10.46 -11.20 7.27
C PHE A 28 -10.52 -12.60 6.65
N LYS A 29 -11.74 -13.12 6.46
CA LYS A 29 -11.98 -14.20 5.50
C LYS A 29 -12.17 -13.55 4.14
N ALA A 30 -11.10 -13.40 3.38
CA ALA A 30 -11.17 -12.92 1.99
C ALA A 30 -12.08 -13.86 1.18
N LYS A 31 -13.30 -13.44 0.85
CA LYS A 31 -14.18 -14.19 -0.07
C LYS A 31 -13.70 -14.10 -1.52
N SER A 32 -12.94 -13.06 -1.87
CA SER A 32 -12.35 -12.82 -3.18
C SER A 32 -10.96 -12.17 -3.04
N LEU A 33 -10.07 -12.46 -3.99
CA LEU A 33 -8.78 -11.80 -4.11
C LEU A 33 -8.97 -10.47 -4.85
N THR A 34 -8.94 -9.36 -4.11
CA THR A 34 -8.95 -8.00 -4.69
C THR A 34 -7.53 -7.45 -4.77
N ALA A 35 -7.17 -6.95 -5.94
CA ALA A 35 -5.93 -6.25 -6.18
C ALA A 35 -6.22 -4.86 -6.76
N VAL A 36 -5.48 -3.86 -6.31
CA VAL A 36 -5.50 -2.52 -6.88
C VAL A 36 -4.11 -2.18 -7.38
N HIS A 37 -4.04 -1.64 -8.60
CA HIS A 37 -2.86 -0.96 -9.10
C HIS A 37 -3.14 0.54 -9.13
N TYR A 38 -2.26 1.33 -8.53
CA TYR A 38 -2.39 2.78 -8.50
C TYR A 38 -1.04 3.45 -8.71
N ASN A 39 -0.90 4.16 -9.82
CA ASN A 39 0.21 5.06 -10.05
C ASN A 39 -0.02 6.33 -9.22
N ILE A 40 0.70 6.47 -8.10
CA ILE A 40 0.40 7.49 -7.07
C ILE A 40 0.97 8.87 -7.41
N ARG A 41 1.87 8.97 -8.40
CA ARG A 41 2.49 10.24 -8.85
C ARG A 41 2.93 11.13 -7.68
N TYR A 42 3.96 10.70 -6.95
CA TYR A 42 4.45 11.23 -5.67
C TYR A 42 3.59 10.86 -4.45
N PHE A 43 4.09 9.90 -3.68
CA PHE A 43 3.38 9.30 -2.55
C PHE A 43 2.91 10.33 -1.50
N LEU A 44 3.78 11.26 -1.10
CA LEU A 44 3.46 12.23 -0.05
C LEU A 44 2.34 13.20 -0.44
N SER A 45 2.18 13.48 -1.73
CA SER A 45 1.15 14.39 -2.24
C SER A 45 -0.21 13.72 -2.37
N ASN A 46 -0.25 12.42 -2.69
CA ASN A 46 -1.48 11.70 -3.05
C ASN A 46 -1.86 10.58 -2.05
N GLN A 47 -1.21 10.54 -0.88
CA GLN A 47 -1.49 9.53 0.15
C GLN A 47 -2.97 9.49 0.60
N LEU A 48 -3.70 10.61 0.58
CA LEU A 48 -5.11 10.64 0.99
C LEU A 48 -6.02 9.90 0.00
N GLU A 49 -5.76 10.02 -1.31
CA GLU A 49 -6.50 9.29 -2.34
C GLU A 49 -6.26 7.78 -2.20
N LEU A 50 -5.01 7.37 -1.95
CA LEU A 50 -4.67 5.99 -1.62
C LEU A 50 -5.50 5.47 -0.43
N LEU A 51 -5.62 6.26 0.64
CA LEU A 51 -6.41 5.85 1.81
C LEU A 51 -7.90 5.72 1.49
N GLN A 52 -8.45 6.59 0.65
CA GLN A 52 -9.84 6.47 0.19
C GLN A 52 -10.04 5.17 -0.58
N ILE A 53 -9.14 4.86 -1.53
CA ILE A 53 -9.15 3.59 -2.28
C ILE A 53 -9.13 2.39 -1.33
N ILE A 54 -8.26 2.40 -0.32
CA ILE A 54 -8.15 1.31 0.65
C ILE A 54 -9.44 1.16 1.47
N ASN A 55 -10.00 2.26 1.95
CA ASN A 55 -11.23 2.25 2.74
C ASN A 55 -12.44 1.78 1.93
N THR A 56 -12.54 2.19 0.67
CA THR A 56 -13.66 1.85 -0.21
C THR A 56 -13.60 0.41 -0.69
N TYR A 57 -12.43 -0.04 -1.16
CA TYR A 57 -12.32 -1.33 -1.87
C TYR A 57 -11.73 -2.45 -1.01
N GLN A 58 -11.11 -2.12 0.13
CA GLN A 58 -10.45 -3.06 1.04
C GLN A 58 -9.58 -4.10 0.29
N PRO A 59 -8.65 -3.66 -0.59
CA PRO A 59 -7.90 -4.58 -1.43
C PRO A 59 -6.97 -5.47 -0.61
N VAL A 60 -6.80 -6.72 -1.03
CA VAL A 60 -5.83 -7.64 -0.44
C VAL A 60 -4.41 -7.30 -0.89
N ILE A 61 -4.27 -6.84 -2.13
CA ILE A 61 -3.00 -6.50 -2.77
C ILE A 61 -3.09 -5.06 -3.27
N ILE A 62 -2.06 -4.26 -3.01
CA ILE A 62 -1.90 -2.94 -3.59
C ILE A 62 -0.55 -2.88 -4.28
N SER A 63 -0.55 -2.53 -5.56
CA SER A 63 0.63 -2.19 -6.33
C SER A 63 0.67 -0.67 -6.49
N LEU A 64 1.75 -0.05 -6.04
CA LEU A 64 1.99 1.38 -6.13
C LEU A 64 3.23 1.67 -6.96
N ASN A 65 3.13 2.64 -7.86
CA ASN A 65 4.22 3.12 -8.68
C ASN A 65 4.33 4.64 -8.59
N GLU A 66 5.46 5.18 -9.05
CA GLU A 66 5.78 6.60 -9.01
C GLU A 66 5.82 7.20 -7.59
N LEU A 67 6.52 6.55 -6.68
CA LEU A 67 6.53 6.92 -5.26
C LEU A 67 7.23 8.26 -5.00
N GLY A 68 8.19 8.61 -5.86
CA GLY A 68 9.13 9.71 -5.62
C GLY A 68 10.34 9.29 -4.78
N SER A 69 11.51 9.89 -5.02
CA SER A 69 12.81 9.50 -4.44
C SER A 69 12.94 9.63 -2.92
N LEU A 70 12.01 10.31 -2.25
CA LEU A 70 12.11 10.60 -0.81
C LEU A 70 11.19 9.71 0.05
N THR A 71 10.46 8.78 -0.56
CA THR A 71 9.48 7.98 0.15
C THR A 71 10.16 6.77 0.80
N ASP A 72 10.51 6.90 2.08
CA ASP A 72 10.98 5.78 2.92
C ASP A 72 9.85 4.75 3.10
N ILE A 73 10.19 3.46 3.03
CA ILE A 73 9.27 2.35 3.29
C ILE A 73 8.54 2.50 4.64
N LYS A 74 9.22 3.03 5.67
CA LYS A 74 8.63 3.25 7.00
C LYS A 74 7.49 4.26 7.00
N VAL A 75 7.49 5.21 6.06
CA VAL A 75 6.40 6.18 5.91
C VAL A 75 5.16 5.46 5.37
N ILE A 76 5.35 4.59 4.38
CA ILE A 76 4.29 3.78 3.79
C ILE A 76 3.71 2.81 4.82
N GLU A 77 4.55 2.10 5.58
CA GLU A 77 4.12 1.18 6.64
C GLU A 77 3.27 1.88 7.70
N ARG A 78 3.62 3.10 8.10
CA ARG A 78 2.81 3.90 9.04
C ARG A 78 1.48 4.34 8.44
N LEU A 79 1.48 4.68 7.15
CA LEU A 79 0.27 5.11 6.44
C LEU A 79 -0.66 3.93 6.18
N ILE A 80 -0.19 2.69 6.02
CA ILE A 80 -1.07 1.54 5.73
C ILE A 80 -0.68 0.33 6.60
N PRO A 81 -0.88 0.42 7.93
CA PRO A 81 -0.29 -0.52 8.89
C PRO A 81 -0.86 -1.95 8.82
N GLY A 82 -1.99 -2.16 8.13
CA GLY A 82 -2.57 -3.49 7.88
C GLY A 82 -1.88 -4.26 6.75
N TYR A 83 -0.84 -3.70 6.13
CA TYR A 83 -0.14 -4.30 5.00
C TYR A 83 1.34 -4.57 5.33
N LYS A 84 1.85 -5.66 4.79
CA LYS A 84 3.29 -5.93 4.66
C LYS A 84 3.78 -5.23 3.41
N ILE A 85 4.75 -4.33 3.55
CA ILE A 85 5.26 -3.51 2.46
C ILE A 85 6.55 -4.13 1.93
N ILE A 86 6.65 -4.21 0.61
CA ILE A 86 7.88 -4.56 -0.09
C ILE A 86 8.12 -3.45 -1.11
N LYS A 87 9.32 -2.88 -1.10
CA LYS A 87 9.68 -1.73 -1.93
C LYS A 87 10.88 -2.06 -2.78
N ALA A 88 10.84 -1.64 -4.05
CA ALA A 88 12.01 -1.49 -4.90
C ALA A 88 12.24 0.00 -5.17
N GLU A 89 13.50 0.42 -5.07
CA GLU A 89 13.89 1.78 -5.44
C GLU A 89 13.80 1.97 -6.96
N GLY A 90 13.56 3.21 -7.37
CA GLY A 90 13.56 3.58 -8.79
C GLY A 90 14.91 4.07 -9.28
N GLU A 91 15.07 4.07 -10.60
CA GLU A 91 16.28 4.60 -11.27
C GLU A 91 16.33 6.14 -11.28
N ASN A 92 15.19 6.81 -11.06
CA ASN A 92 15.08 8.25 -11.12
C ASN A 92 14.23 8.81 -9.96
N ARG A 93 14.13 10.13 -9.88
CA ARG A 93 13.41 10.84 -8.81
C ARG A 93 11.91 10.58 -8.75
N HIS A 94 11.34 10.02 -9.80
CA HIS A 94 9.91 9.72 -9.91
C HIS A 94 9.62 8.25 -9.64
N GLY A 95 10.59 7.36 -9.86
CA GLY A 95 10.39 5.92 -9.87
C GLY A 95 10.15 5.29 -8.50
N GLY A 96 10.32 3.98 -8.48
CA GLY A 96 10.06 3.14 -7.33
C GLY A 96 8.72 2.42 -7.47
N ALA A 97 8.72 1.18 -6.99
CA ALA A 97 7.56 0.31 -7.00
C ALA A 97 7.37 -0.26 -5.59
N VAL A 98 6.11 -0.33 -5.17
CA VAL A 98 5.71 -0.93 -3.89
C VAL A 98 4.66 -1.99 -4.14
N LEU A 99 4.83 -3.09 -3.43
CA LEU A 99 3.81 -4.12 -3.29
C LEU A 99 3.42 -4.17 -1.81
N ALA A 100 2.17 -3.82 -1.53
CA ALA A 100 1.58 -3.92 -0.20
C ALA A 100 0.62 -5.11 -0.17
N ILE A 101 0.86 -6.06 0.74
CA ILE A 101 0.05 -7.28 0.88
C ILE A 101 -0.60 -7.27 2.26
N ASN A 102 -1.91 -7.48 2.34
CA ASN A 102 -2.61 -7.56 3.63
C ASN A 102 -1.89 -8.55 4.57
N GLN A 103 -1.59 -8.13 5.80
CA GLN A 103 -0.77 -8.89 6.75
C GLN A 103 -1.34 -10.25 7.14
N GLN A 104 -2.65 -10.46 6.95
CA GLN A 104 -3.30 -11.75 7.21
C GLN A 104 -3.00 -12.78 6.11
N ILE A 105 -2.42 -12.36 4.98
CA ILE A 105 -1.97 -13.24 3.90
C ILE A 105 -0.50 -13.59 4.08
N ARG A 106 -0.19 -14.89 4.02
CA ARG A 106 1.22 -15.35 4.01
C ARG A 106 1.90 -14.82 2.74
N CYS A 107 2.97 -14.07 2.93
CA CYS A 107 3.71 -13.39 1.88
C CYS A 107 5.22 -13.62 2.02
N ILE A 108 5.84 -14.14 0.97
CA ILE A 108 7.28 -14.41 0.86
C ILE A 108 7.84 -13.47 -0.23
N PRO A 109 8.59 -12.42 0.14
CA PRO A 109 9.24 -11.55 -0.84
C PRO A 109 10.19 -12.34 -1.75
N ILE A 110 10.21 -11.98 -3.04
CA ILE A 110 11.19 -12.50 -4.00
C ILE A 110 12.28 -11.44 -4.14
N THR A 111 13.54 -11.83 -3.92
CA THR A 111 14.67 -10.94 -4.16
C THR A 111 14.81 -10.70 -5.66
N ILE A 112 14.60 -9.45 -6.08
CA ILE A 112 14.77 -9.02 -7.46
C ILE A 112 15.81 -7.90 -7.48
N ASN A 113 16.95 -8.16 -8.11
CA ASN A 113 18.03 -7.17 -8.26
C ASN A 113 17.80 -6.28 -9.49
N LYS A 114 16.60 -5.71 -9.59
CA LYS A 114 16.23 -4.75 -10.64
C LYS A 114 15.47 -3.59 -10.00
N PRO A 115 15.79 -2.34 -10.37
CA PRO A 115 15.04 -1.19 -9.92
C PRO A 115 13.62 -1.26 -10.47
N ASN A 116 12.69 -0.53 -9.84
CA ASN A 116 11.28 -0.42 -10.27
C ASN A 116 10.49 -1.75 -10.31
N ILE A 117 11.06 -2.85 -9.82
CA ILE A 117 10.41 -4.17 -9.84
C ILE A 117 10.46 -4.77 -8.44
N VAL A 118 9.30 -5.11 -7.92
CA VAL A 118 9.16 -5.85 -6.66
C VAL A 118 8.17 -6.98 -6.85
N ALA A 119 8.45 -8.15 -6.28
CA ALA A 119 7.54 -9.28 -6.34
C ALA A 119 7.51 -10.08 -5.04
N ALA A 120 6.43 -10.85 -4.88
CA ALA A 120 6.26 -11.79 -3.78
C ALA A 120 5.46 -13.01 -4.20
N ILE A 121 5.69 -14.11 -3.50
CA ILE A 121 4.79 -15.27 -3.50
C ILE A 121 3.80 -15.07 -2.35
N ILE A 122 2.51 -15.17 -2.65
CA ILE A 122 1.43 -15.13 -1.65
C ILE A 122 0.67 -16.45 -1.63
N SER A 123 0.14 -16.81 -0.46
CA SER A 123 -0.69 -18.00 -0.28
C SER A 123 -2.11 -17.62 0.11
N ILE A 124 -3.08 -17.98 -0.71
CA ILE A 124 -4.50 -17.70 -0.50
C ILE A 124 -5.30 -18.98 -0.79
N ASN A 125 -6.12 -19.42 0.16
CA ASN A 125 -6.97 -20.62 0.02
C ASN A 125 -6.20 -21.84 -0.52
N ASN A 126 -5.03 -22.12 0.07
CA ASN A 126 -4.11 -23.21 -0.30
C ASN A 126 -3.54 -23.13 -1.73
N SER A 127 -3.73 -22.02 -2.43
CA SER A 127 -3.13 -21.73 -3.74
C SER A 127 -2.00 -20.72 -3.58
N LEU A 128 -0.94 -20.89 -4.37
CA LEU A 128 0.19 -19.97 -4.42
C LEU A 128 0.09 -19.08 -5.65
N TYR A 129 0.35 -17.79 -5.47
CA TYR A 129 0.36 -16.80 -6.55
C TYR A 129 1.65 -16.00 -6.49
N THR A 130 2.21 -15.71 -7.66
CA THR A 130 3.28 -14.71 -7.79
C THR A 130 2.65 -13.40 -8.19
N VAL A 131 2.94 -12.35 -7.42
CA VAL A 131 2.44 -11.00 -7.64
C VAL A 131 3.61 -10.04 -7.74
N ALA A 132 3.54 -9.10 -8.67
CA ALA A 132 4.59 -8.13 -8.90
C ALA A 132 4.03 -6.72 -9.11
N SER A 133 4.77 -5.72 -8.64
CA SER A 133 4.59 -4.32 -9.00
C SER A 133 5.76 -3.92 -9.88
N ILE A 134 5.47 -3.45 -11.09
CA ILE A 134 6.46 -3.09 -12.09
C ILE A 134 6.17 -1.66 -12.53
N TYR A 135 7.18 -0.80 -12.49
CA TYR A 135 7.15 0.53 -13.09
C TYR A 135 8.10 0.55 -14.31
N SER A 136 7.56 0.94 -15.47
CA SER A 136 8.37 1.23 -16.66
C SER A 136 8.46 2.76 -16.81
N PRO A 137 9.67 3.34 -16.77
CA PRO A 137 9.90 4.75 -17.06
C PRO A 137 9.50 5.15 -18.47
#